data_AF-A0A968BWM6-F1
#
_entry.id   AF-A0A968BWM6-F1
#
_cell.length_a   1.000
_cell.length_b   1.000
_cell.length_c   1.000
_cell.angle_alpha   90.00
_cell.angle_beta   90.00
_cell.angle_gamma   90.00
#
_symmetry.space_group_name_H-M   'P 1'
#
loop_
_entity.id
_entity.type
_entity.pdbx_description
1 polymer ?
#
loop_
_entity_poly.entity_id
_entity_poly.type
_entity_poly.pdbx_seq_one_letter_code
_entity_poly.pdbx_strand_id
1 'polypeptide(L)'
;AAYEHAMTGLDFRRRLGGYWVVGDLPLMRILQARGDVEGALATLREVERMVRSYHFGLAATIAFRAARVEQWLAVGDTEMSSRCAKEFGSSELEQIALGRLRLAQGRAADARRLLERQQSAAEAGGRAGRSIKILNLQALAQESLGRPGEADAALSQALSLARPEGYMRICLDLGQPLQELLERLATPGPTGDYVRDLLDAFRQESEAQRSREAEAVVVPSEVLVDPLTERELEVLQLLAEGLS
;
A
#
# COMPACT_ATOMS: atom_id res chain seq x y z
N ALA A 1 -7.09 11.07 -16.15
CA ALA A 1 -5.64 11.19 -16.37
C ALA A 1 -4.84 9.97 -15.86
N ALA A 2 -4.36 9.91 -14.60
CA ALA A 2 -3.41 8.85 -14.18
C ALA A 2 -3.93 7.41 -14.32
N TYR A 3 -5.18 7.14 -13.92
CA TYR A 3 -5.83 5.84 -14.14
C TYR A 3 -5.99 5.49 -15.61
N GLU A 4 -6.44 6.44 -16.45
CA GLU A 4 -6.58 6.22 -17.88
C GLU A 4 -5.24 5.98 -18.55
N HIS A 5 -4.18 6.68 -18.14
CA HIS A 5 -2.82 6.43 -18.62
C HIS A 5 -2.29 5.06 -18.17
N ALA A 6 -2.59 4.64 -16.93
CA ALA A 6 -2.25 3.30 -16.45
C ALA A 6 -3.01 2.22 -17.25
N MET A 7 -4.31 2.39 -17.46
CA MET A 7 -5.17 1.49 -18.24
C MET A 7 -4.79 1.45 -19.72
N THR A 8 -4.46 2.60 -20.31
CA THR A 8 -3.98 2.71 -21.70
C THR A 8 -2.61 2.03 -21.85
N GLY A 9 -1.70 2.26 -20.90
CA GLY A 9 -0.42 1.57 -20.86
C GLY A 9 -0.57 0.05 -20.69
N LEU A 10 -1.55 -0.39 -19.91
CA LEU A 10 -1.95 -1.79 -19.78
C LEU A 10 -2.50 -2.34 -21.11
N ASP A 11 -3.41 -1.64 -21.78
CA ASP A 11 -4.00 -2.10 -23.06
C ASP A 11 -2.96 -2.20 -24.18
N PHE A 12 -2.04 -1.23 -24.29
CA PHE A 12 -0.93 -1.32 -25.25
C PHE A 12 -0.01 -2.51 -24.94
N ARG A 13 0.26 -2.79 -23.66
CA ARG A 13 1.11 -3.90 -23.26
C ARG A 13 0.40 -5.25 -23.40
N ARG A 14 -0.94 -5.28 -23.25
CA ARG A 14 -1.81 -6.43 -23.57
C ARG A 14 -1.63 -6.88 -25.00
N ARG A 15 -1.62 -5.92 -25.93
CA ARG A 15 -1.49 -6.15 -27.36
C ARG A 15 -0.09 -6.59 -27.80
N LEU A 16 0.94 -6.37 -26.96
CA LEU A 16 2.34 -6.67 -27.27
C LEU A 16 2.86 -7.99 -26.66
N GLY A 17 2.00 -8.77 -26.00
CA GLY A 17 2.34 -10.12 -25.52
C GLY A 17 3.33 -10.20 -24.34
N GLY A 18 3.57 -9.09 -23.63
CA GLY A 18 4.49 -9.03 -22.48
C GLY A 18 3.82 -9.38 -21.15
N TYR A 19 4.53 -10.07 -20.25
CA TYR A 19 4.03 -10.47 -18.93
C TYR A 19 3.91 -9.29 -17.93
N TRP A 20 2.99 -9.44 -16.99
CA TRP A 20 2.07 -8.40 -16.50
C TRP A 20 2.43 -7.73 -15.16
N VAL A 21 3.29 -8.36 -14.36
CA VAL A 21 3.52 -8.00 -12.94
C VAL A 21 4.00 -6.55 -12.74
N VAL A 22 4.78 -5.96 -13.64
CA VAL A 22 5.38 -4.63 -13.43
C VAL A 22 4.37 -3.49 -13.64
N GLY A 23 3.36 -3.67 -14.50
CA GLY A 23 2.30 -2.68 -14.75
C GLY A 23 1.16 -2.72 -13.73
N ASP A 24 0.92 -3.90 -13.18
CA ASP A 24 -0.18 -4.15 -12.24
C ASP A 24 0.11 -3.59 -10.84
N LEU A 25 1.38 -3.48 -10.43
CA LEU A 25 1.74 -2.89 -9.13
C LEU A 25 1.41 -1.39 -9.03
N PRO A 26 1.73 -0.54 -10.04
CA PRO A 26 1.19 0.81 -10.11
C PRO A 26 -0.33 0.86 -10.17
N LEU A 27 -0.98 -0.05 -10.91
CA LEU A 27 -2.45 -0.09 -10.98
C LEU A 27 -3.06 -0.36 -9.62
N MET A 28 -2.57 -1.36 -8.87
CA MET A 28 -3.03 -1.64 -7.51
C MET A 28 -2.92 -0.39 -6.62
N ARG A 29 -1.80 0.33 -6.67
CA ARG A 29 -1.62 1.57 -5.91
C ARG A 29 -2.57 2.69 -6.35
N ILE A 30 -2.86 2.79 -7.65
CA ILE A 30 -3.83 3.76 -8.17
C ILE A 30 -5.24 3.40 -7.73
N LEU A 31 -5.59 2.11 -7.74
CA LEU A 31 -6.89 1.61 -7.28
C LEU A 31 -7.06 1.85 -5.77
N GLN A 32 -6.02 1.56 -4.98
CA GLN A 32 -5.97 1.91 -3.56
C GLN A 32 -6.11 3.42 -3.31
N ALA A 33 -5.38 4.26 -4.05
CA ALA A 33 -5.49 5.72 -3.97
C ALA A 33 -6.88 6.24 -4.37
N ARG A 34 -7.62 5.44 -5.14
CA ARG A 34 -9.00 5.70 -5.52
C ARG A 34 -10.00 5.02 -4.58
N GLY A 35 -9.58 4.47 -3.45
CA GLY A 35 -10.44 3.74 -2.52
C GLY A 35 -11.10 2.49 -3.12
N ASP A 36 -10.69 2.06 -4.31
CA ASP A 36 -11.17 0.85 -4.97
C ASP A 36 -10.41 -0.36 -4.41
N VAL A 37 -10.75 -0.70 -3.17
CA VAL A 37 -10.14 -1.81 -2.43
C VAL A 37 -10.39 -3.13 -3.14
N GLU A 38 -11.60 -3.35 -3.62
CA GLU A 38 -11.98 -4.57 -4.33
C GLU A 38 -11.22 -4.73 -5.63
N GLY A 39 -11.13 -3.67 -6.44
CA GLY A 39 -10.34 -3.64 -7.66
C GLY A 39 -8.87 -3.91 -7.38
N ALA A 40 -8.29 -3.25 -6.36
CA ALA A 40 -6.89 -3.46 -6.00
C ALA A 40 -6.61 -4.92 -5.54
N LEU A 41 -7.52 -5.53 -4.77
CA LEU A 41 -7.44 -6.94 -4.38
C LEU A 41 -7.71 -7.91 -5.54
N ALA A 42 -8.58 -7.55 -6.49
CA ALA A 42 -8.79 -8.32 -7.71
C ALA A 42 -7.52 -8.33 -8.58
N THR A 43 -6.89 -7.17 -8.79
CA THR A 43 -5.60 -7.06 -9.46
C THR A 43 -4.53 -7.87 -8.72
N LEU A 44 -4.47 -7.79 -7.38
CA LEU A 44 -3.56 -8.61 -6.58
C LEU A 44 -3.70 -10.11 -6.88
N ARG A 45 -4.92 -10.63 -6.88
CA ARG A 45 -5.22 -12.04 -7.16
C ARG A 45 -4.84 -12.45 -8.58
N GLU A 46 -5.00 -11.55 -9.54
CA GLU A 46 -4.55 -11.78 -10.92
C GLU A 46 -3.03 -11.90 -10.99
N VAL A 47 -2.30 -10.97 -10.37
CA VAL A 47 -0.83 -11.01 -10.30
C VAL A 47 -0.35 -12.26 -9.55
N GLU A 48 -1.00 -12.67 -8.46
CA GLU A 48 -0.70 -13.91 -7.73
C GLU A 48 -0.82 -15.16 -8.63
N ARG A 49 -1.91 -15.26 -9.41
CA ARG A 49 -2.07 -16.37 -10.36
C ARG A 49 -0.94 -16.38 -11.38
N MET A 50 -0.59 -15.22 -11.93
CA MET A 50 0.48 -15.13 -12.92
C MET A 50 1.83 -15.52 -12.34
N VAL A 51 2.20 -14.99 -11.17
CA VAL A 51 3.48 -15.32 -10.50
C VAL A 51 3.61 -16.81 -10.16
N ARG A 52 2.49 -17.50 -9.90
CA ARG A 52 2.49 -18.96 -9.71
C ARG A 52 2.65 -19.74 -11.00
N SER A 53 2.07 -19.24 -12.10
CA SER A 53 2.06 -19.93 -13.38
C SER A 53 3.29 -19.66 -14.25
N TYR A 54 4.00 -18.55 -14.01
CA TYR A 54 5.11 -18.11 -14.85
C TYR A 54 6.32 -17.69 -14.01
N HIS A 55 7.52 -17.93 -14.55
CA HIS A 55 8.76 -17.50 -13.92
C HIS A 55 8.97 -16.01 -14.16
N PHE A 56 9.02 -15.22 -13.08
CA PHE A 56 9.37 -13.82 -13.11
C PHE A 56 10.81 -13.60 -12.65
N GLY A 57 11.45 -12.56 -13.19
CA GLY A 57 12.75 -12.12 -12.72
C GLY A 57 12.70 -11.70 -11.25
N LEU A 58 13.81 -11.90 -10.53
CA LEU A 58 13.90 -11.69 -9.09
C LEU A 58 13.40 -10.30 -8.63
N ALA A 59 13.70 -9.25 -9.40
CA ALA A 59 13.27 -7.89 -9.09
C ALA A 59 11.74 -7.72 -9.09
N ALA A 60 11.04 -8.34 -10.05
CA ALA A 60 9.58 -8.30 -10.12
C ALA A 60 8.95 -9.08 -8.97
N THR A 61 9.51 -10.24 -8.63
CA THR A 61 9.08 -11.05 -7.48
C THR A 61 9.23 -10.30 -6.16
N ILE A 62 10.36 -9.63 -5.93
CA ILE A 62 10.59 -8.80 -4.74
C ILE A 62 9.58 -7.65 -4.66
N ALA A 63 9.40 -6.91 -5.77
CA ALA A 63 8.47 -5.79 -5.81
C ALA A 63 7.03 -6.25 -5.53
N PHE A 64 6.65 -7.40 -6.08
CA PHE A 64 5.35 -8.01 -5.84
C PHE A 64 5.14 -8.43 -4.39
N ARG A 65 6.11 -9.13 -3.78
CA ARG A 65 6.05 -9.51 -2.37
C ARG A 65 5.87 -8.31 -1.45
N ALA A 66 6.66 -7.25 -1.66
CA ALA A 66 6.51 -6.01 -0.91
C ALA A 66 5.13 -5.37 -1.10
N ALA A 67 4.63 -5.33 -2.34
CA ALA A 67 3.30 -4.77 -2.63
C ALA A 67 2.15 -5.57 -2.00
N ARG A 68 2.23 -6.91 -1.92
CA ARG A 68 1.22 -7.73 -1.22
C ARG A 68 1.07 -7.31 0.25
N VAL A 69 2.19 -7.12 0.94
CA VAL A 69 2.20 -6.69 2.35
C VAL A 69 1.57 -5.33 2.52
N GLU A 70 1.93 -4.37 1.67
CA GLU A 70 1.36 -3.02 1.67
C GLU A 70 -0.13 -3.03 1.33
N GLN A 71 -0.57 -3.90 0.43
CA GLN A 71 -1.97 -4.06 0.04
C GLN A 71 -2.83 -4.50 1.22
N TRP A 72 -2.41 -5.55 1.92
CA TRP A 72 -3.13 -6.05 3.09
C TRP A 72 -3.10 -5.07 4.27
N LEU A 73 -2.00 -4.31 4.44
CA LEU A 73 -1.94 -3.25 5.45
C LEU A 73 -2.91 -2.11 5.16
N ALA A 74 -3.08 -1.72 3.90
CA ALA A 74 -3.99 -0.64 3.52
C ALA A 74 -5.47 -0.96 3.86
N VAL A 75 -5.84 -2.25 3.86
CA VAL A 75 -7.18 -2.71 4.24
C VAL A 75 -7.29 -3.12 5.72
N GLY A 76 -6.24 -2.89 6.52
CA GLY A 76 -6.20 -3.21 7.94
C GLY A 76 -5.93 -4.69 8.28
N ASP A 77 -5.74 -5.57 7.29
CA ASP A 77 -5.49 -7.00 7.51
C ASP A 77 -4.00 -7.27 7.82
N THR A 78 -3.66 -7.01 9.07
CA THR A 78 -2.31 -7.20 9.60
C THR A 78 -1.92 -8.68 9.64
N GLU A 79 -2.89 -9.60 9.74
CA GLU A 79 -2.61 -11.04 9.77
C GLU A 79 -2.19 -11.55 8.39
N MET A 80 -2.95 -11.24 7.34
CA MET A 80 -2.60 -11.60 5.96
C MET A 80 -1.30 -10.94 5.53
N SER A 81 -1.09 -9.68 5.92
CA SER A 81 0.19 -9.01 5.70
C SER A 81 1.36 -9.77 6.35
N SER A 82 1.18 -10.25 7.58
CA SER A 82 2.19 -11.06 8.28
C SER A 82 2.47 -12.40 7.61
N ARG A 83 1.43 -13.05 7.07
CA ARG A 83 1.57 -14.29 6.30
C ARG A 83 2.37 -14.05 5.01
N CYS A 84 2.06 -12.99 4.28
CA CYS A 84 2.79 -12.61 3.06
C CYS A 84 4.27 -12.30 3.34
N ALA A 85 4.57 -11.66 4.46
CA ALA A 85 5.94 -11.30 4.84
C ALA A 85 6.84 -12.50 5.16
N LYS A 86 6.31 -13.72 5.32
CA LYS A 86 7.13 -14.93 5.58
C LYS A 86 8.03 -15.30 4.41
N GLU A 87 7.67 -14.88 3.20
CA GLU A 87 8.44 -15.15 1.97
C GLU A 87 9.55 -14.10 1.72
N PHE A 88 9.68 -13.09 2.58
CA PHE A 88 10.62 -11.99 2.39
C PHE A 88 12.07 -12.46 2.51
N GLY A 89 12.91 -11.94 1.62
CA GLY A 89 14.36 -12.00 1.74
C GLY A 89 14.94 -10.76 2.41
N SER A 90 16.20 -10.49 2.09
CA SER A 90 16.98 -9.36 2.59
C SER A 90 16.90 -8.12 1.70
N SER A 91 15.99 -8.08 0.72
CA SER A 91 15.87 -6.93 -0.19
C SER A 91 15.41 -5.68 0.55
N GLU A 92 15.97 -4.52 0.19
CA GLU A 92 15.60 -3.23 0.76
C GLU A 92 14.08 -2.97 0.70
N LEU A 93 13.41 -3.30 -0.41
CA LEU A 93 11.96 -3.11 -0.54
C LEU A 93 11.15 -3.98 0.43
N GLU A 94 11.56 -5.24 0.59
CA GLU A 94 10.94 -6.18 1.52
C GLU A 94 11.19 -5.74 2.97
N GLN A 95 12.40 -5.26 3.27
CA GLN A 95 12.75 -4.75 4.59
C GLN A 95 11.93 -3.49 4.92
N ILE A 96 11.81 -2.52 4.02
CA ILE A 96 10.96 -1.33 4.25
C ILE A 96 9.49 -1.72 4.51
N ALA A 97 8.94 -2.63 3.71
CA ALA A 97 7.57 -3.14 3.90
C ALA A 97 7.42 -3.89 5.24
N LEU A 98 8.43 -4.65 5.65
CA LEU A 98 8.47 -5.32 6.94
C LEU A 98 8.52 -4.31 8.10
N GLY A 99 9.26 -3.21 7.96
CA GLY A 99 9.28 -2.10 8.92
C GLY A 99 7.88 -1.51 9.13
N ARG A 100 7.14 -1.26 8.04
CA ARG A 100 5.75 -0.80 8.10
C ARG A 100 4.84 -1.82 8.78
N LEU A 101 4.95 -3.10 8.44
CA LEU A 101 4.20 -4.16 9.11
C LEU A 101 4.50 -4.21 10.62
N ARG A 102 5.76 -4.03 11.03
CA ARG A 102 6.12 -4.01 12.46
C ARG A 102 5.49 -2.83 13.19
N LEU A 103 5.34 -1.66 12.55
CA LEU A 103 4.60 -0.53 13.12
C LEU A 103 3.12 -0.86 13.31
N ALA A 104 2.47 -1.43 12.29
CA ALA A 104 1.08 -1.85 12.39
C ALA A 104 0.84 -2.90 13.50
N GLN A 105 1.86 -3.70 13.82
CA GLN A 105 1.84 -4.66 14.93
C GLN A 105 2.18 -4.06 16.31
N GLY A 106 2.38 -2.74 16.42
CA GLY A 106 2.82 -2.09 17.65
C GLY A 106 4.27 -2.37 18.04
N ARG A 107 5.06 -3.00 17.16
CA ARG A 107 6.48 -3.35 17.38
C ARG A 107 7.41 -2.24 16.93
N ALA A 108 7.19 -1.03 17.44
CA ALA A 108 7.89 0.18 17.01
C ALA A 108 9.42 0.10 17.18
N ALA A 109 9.90 -0.54 18.26
CA ALA A 109 11.34 -0.74 18.49
C ALA A 109 11.99 -1.63 17.41
N ASP A 110 11.27 -2.64 16.91
CA ASP A 110 11.76 -3.51 15.84
C ASP A 110 11.74 -2.79 14.49
N ALA A 111 10.67 -2.04 14.21
CA ALA A 111 10.57 -1.20 13.02
C ALA A 111 11.74 -0.21 12.95
N ARG A 112 12.01 0.53 14.05
CA ARG A 112 13.10 1.49 14.14
C ARG A 112 14.46 0.87 13.77
N ARG A 113 14.82 -0.24 14.43
CA ARG A 113 16.11 -0.93 14.19
C ARG A 113 16.27 -1.39 12.74
N LEU A 114 15.18 -1.86 12.14
CA LEU A 114 15.18 -2.32 10.76
C LEU A 114 15.36 -1.14 9.80
N LEU A 115 14.59 -0.06 9.99
CA LEU A 115 14.55 1.11 9.12
C LEU A 115 15.86 1.91 9.18
N GLU A 116 16.52 1.99 10.34
CA GLU A 116 17.85 2.61 10.48
C GLU A 116 18.89 1.99 9.54
N ARG A 117 18.88 0.65 9.41
CA ARG A 117 19.80 -0.05 8.50
C ARG A 117 19.51 0.26 7.04
N GLN A 118 18.23 0.42 6.68
CA GLN A 118 17.82 0.72 5.31
C GLN A 118 18.08 2.19 4.95
N GLN A 119 17.98 3.11 5.90
CA GLN A 119 18.23 4.53 5.66
C GLN A 119 19.65 4.77 5.13
N SER A 120 20.66 4.22 5.80
CA SER A 120 22.06 4.36 5.36
C SER A 120 22.29 3.80 3.95
N ALA A 121 21.64 2.70 3.59
CA ALA A 121 21.73 2.12 2.26
C ALA A 121 21.06 3.00 1.20
N ALA A 122 19.87 3.53 1.49
CA ALA A 122 19.09 4.38 0.60
C ALA A 122 19.80 5.70 0.29
N GLU A 123 20.37 6.33 1.31
CA GLU A 123 21.18 7.56 1.19
C GLU A 123 22.44 7.33 0.34
N ALA A 124 23.20 6.27 0.64
CA ALA A 124 24.45 5.96 -0.07
C ALA A 124 24.24 5.71 -1.58
N GLY A 125 23.04 5.30 -1.99
CA GLY A 125 22.74 5.11 -3.41
C GLY A 125 21.73 6.10 -3.99
N GLY A 126 21.53 7.27 -3.35
CA GLY A 126 20.77 8.39 -3.92
C GLY A 126 19.29 8.11 -4.17
N ARG A 127 18.66 7.21 -3.42
CA ARG A 127 17.27 6.77 -3.67
C ARG A 127 16.26 7.62 -2.90
N ALA A 128 16.09 8.86 -3.33
CA ALA A 128 15.28 9.88 -2.63
C ALA A 128 13.88 9.37 -2.19
N GLY A 129 13.11 8.76 -3.09
CA GLY A 129 11.79 8.22 -2.74
C GLY A 129 11.82 7.14 -1.65
N ARG A 130 12.88 6.32 -1.60
CA ARG A 130 13.05 5.33 -0.52
C ARG A 130 13.43 6.00 0.79
N SER A 131 14.32 6.97 0.76
CA SER A 131 14.69 7.78 1.93
C SER A 131 13.48 8.51 2.52
N ILE A 132 12.62 9.13 1.69
CA ILE A 132 11.39 9.78 2.15
C ILE A 132 10.48 8.78 2.87
N LYS A 133 10.25 7.61 2.27
CA LYS A 133 9.41 6.56 2.87
C LYS A 133 9.98 6.06 4.20
N ILE A 134 11.29 5.81 4.26
CA ILE A 134 11.97 5.35 5.47
C ILE A 134 11.87 6.39 6.58
N LEU A 135 12.15 7.66 6.28
CA LEU A 135 12.08 8.75 7.26
C LEU A 135 10.66 8.94 7.82
N ASN A 136 9.62 8.86 6.98
CA ASN A 136 8.24 8.90 7.47
C ASN A 136 7.93 7.72 8.40
N LEU A 137 8.36 6.50 8.05
CA LEU A 137 8.17 5.32 8.91
C LEU A 137 8.99 5.43 10.21
N GLN A 138 10.18 6.01 10.17
CA GLN A 138 10.97 6.29 11.37
C GLN A 138 10.26 7.31 12.26
N ALA A 139 9.67 8.36 11.69
CA ALA A 139 8.90 9.33 12.45
C ALA A 139 7.75 8.65 13.23
N LEU A 140 6.97 7.79 12.56
CA LEU A 140 5.91 7.00 13.20
C LEU A 140 6.44 6.04 14.28
N ALA A 141 7.61 5.43 14.05
CA ALA A 141 8.26 4.58 15.03
C ALA A 141 8.65 5.35 16.29
N GLN A 142 9.20 6.55 16.13
CA GLN A 142 9.63 7.39 17.23
C GLN A 142 8.44 7.94 18.03
N GLU A 143 7.36 8.34 17.34
CA GLU A 143 6.11 8.76 17.99
C GLU A 143 5.56 7.62 18.86
N SER A 144 5.48 6.40 18.31
CA SER A 144 5.02 5.20 19.03
C SER A 144 5.92 4.82 20.22
N LEU A 145 7.19 5.25 20.22
CA LEU A 145 8.15 5.04 21.31
C LEU A 145 8.16 6.19 22.34
N GLY A 146 7.26 7.18 22.20
CA GLY A 146 7.20 8.33 23.09
C GLY A 146 8.36 9.31 22.91
N ARG A 147 8.90 9.41 21.70
CA ARG A 147 10.04 10.27 21.34
C ARG A 147 9.64 11.34 20.33
N PRO A 148 8.75 12.28 20.69
CA PRO A 148 8.17 13.24 19.75
C PRO A 148 9.23 14.14 19.09
N GLY A 149 10.30 14.51 19.80
CA GLY A 149 11.39 15.30 19.19
C GLY A 149 12.15 14.55 18.09
N GLU A 150 12.37 13.25 18.25
CA GLU A 150 12.98 12.41 17.20
C GLU A 150 11.99 12.18 16.05
N ALA A 151 10.70 12.08 16.35
CA ALA A 151 9.64 11.95 15.34
C ALA A 151 9.55 13.21 14.46
N ASP A 152 9.47 14.38 15.08
CA ASP A 152 9.36 15.68 14.40
C ASP A 152 10.61 15.97 13.55
N ALA A 153 11.79 15.58 14.02
CA ALA A 153 13.05 15.69 13.27
C ALA A 153 13.06 14.79 12.02
N ALA A 154 12.69 13.52 12.16
CA ALA A 154 12.62 12.58 11.04
C ALA A 154 11.57 13.03 10.00
N LEU A 155 10.40 13.49 10.46
CA LEU A 155 9.34 14.00 9.58
C LEU A 155 9.79 15.27 8.85
N SER A 156 10.44 16.20 9.54
CA SER A 156 10.98 17.43 8.91
C SER A 156 11.98 17.11 7.82
N GLN A 157 12.87 16.12 8.04
CA GLN A 157 13.80 15.66 7.02
C GLN A 157 13.06 15.05 5.82
N ALA A 158 12.07 14.19 6.06
CA ALA A 158 11.25 13.61 4.99
C ALA A 158 10.59 14.69 4.12
N LEU A 159 9.99 15.70 4.75
CA LEU A 159 9.30 16.80 4.07
C LEU A 159 10.26 17.66 3.24
N SER A 160 11.46 17.93 3.76
CA SER A 160 12.49 18.70 3.03
C SER A 160 12.94 18.02 1.74
N LEU A 161 12.98 16.68 1.73
CA LEU A 161 13.28 15.86 0.55
C LEU A 161 12.07 15.73 -0.39
N ALA A 162 10.86 15.65 0.17
CA ALA A 162 9.64 15.42 -0.60
C ALA A 162 9.16 16.67 -1.34
N ARG A 163 9.24 17.85 -0.71
CA ARG A 163 8.68 19.12 -1.22
C ARG A 163 9.20 19.51 -2.61
N PRO A 164 10.52 19.49 -2.91
CA PRO A 164 11.02 19.96 -4.21
C PRO A 164 10.49 19.17 -5.41
N GLU A 165 10.17 17.90 -5.21
CA GLU A 165 9.66 16.98 -6.26
C GLU A 165 8.15 16.70 -6.13
N GLY A 166 7.49 17.23 -5.10
CA GLY A 166 6.06 17.05 -4.88
C GLY A 166 5.63 15.62 -4.50
N TYR A 167 6.45 14.89 -3.73
CA TYR A 167 6.14 13.50 -3.32
C TYR A 167 5.01 13.41 -2.28
N MET A 168 3.76 13.61 -2.71
CA MET A 168 2.61 13.52 -1.81
C MET A 168 2.20 12.07 -1.53
N ARG A 169 2.24 11.20 -2.55
CA ARG A 169 1.67 9.85 -2.42
C ARG A 169 2.36 8.99 -1.38
N ILE A 170 3.68 9.12 -1.23
CA ILE A 170 4.46 8.39 -0.22
C ILE A 170 3.99 8.71 1.20
N CYS A 171 3.56 9.95 1.45
CA CYS A 171 2.99 10.36 2.74
C CYS A 171 1.56 9.84 2.89
N LEU A 172 0.73 10.06 1.88
CA LEU A 172 -0.69 9.71 1.91
C LEU A 172 -0.92 8.19 2.06
N ASP A 173 -0.07 7.37 1.42
CA ASP A 173 -0.11 5.91 1.52
C ASP A 173 0.12 5.41 2.96
N LEU A 174 0.69 6.23 3.86
CA LEU A 174 0.90 5.88 5.28
C LEU A 174 -0.33 6.18 6.14
N GLY A 175 -1.32 6.90 5.62
CA GLY A 175 -2.62 7.09 6.23
C GLY A 175 -2.64 7.96 7.49
N GLN A 176 -3.70 7.77 8.28
CA GLN A 176 -4.02 8.57 9.46
C GLN A 176 -2.86 8.76 10.46
N PRO A 177 -2.04 7.74 10.80
CA PRO A 177 -0.95 7.95 11.76
C PRO A 177 0.05 9.04 11.34
N LEU A 178 0.30 9.19 10.03
CA LEU A 178 1.18 10.25 9.54
C LEU A 178 0.46 11.60 9.48
N GLN A 179 -0.83 11.59 9.15
CA GLN A 179 -1.65 12.80 9.16
C GLN A 179 -1.65 13.44 10.55
N GLU A 180 -1.87 12.67 11.61
CA GLU A 180 -1.86 13.15 13.00
C GLU A 180 -0.51 13.80 13.37
N LEU A 181 0.60 13.19 12.92
CA LEU A 181 1.93 13.74 13.15
C LEU A 181 2.17 15.04 12.35
N LEU A 182 1.64 15.14 11.13
CA LEU A 182 1.69 16.35 10.31
C LEU A 182 0.88 17.49 10.92
N GLU A 183 -0.29 17.22 11.50
CA GLU A 183 -1.15 18.23 12.14
C GLU A 183 -0.47 18.87 13.37
N ARG A 184 0.35 18.10 14.10
CA ARG A 184 1.12 18.59 15.25
C ARG A 184 2.39 19.35 14.83
N LEU A 185 2.88 19.15 13.60
CA LEU A 185 4.15 19.70 13.16
C LEU A 185 4.05 21.18 12.77
N ALA A 186 4.57 22.06 13.63
CA ALA A 186 4.70 23.47 13.32
C ALA A 186 5.90 23.72 12.39
N THR A 187 5.65 24.02 11.11
CA THR A 187 6.70 24.39 10.15
C THR A 187 6.41 25.74 9.49
N PRO A 188 7.33 26.72 9.57
CA PRO A 188 7.18 27.98 8.85
C PRO A 188 7.65 27.87 7.39
N GLY A 189 7.22 28.83 6.57
CA GLY A 189 7.70 29.00 5.19
C GLY A 189 7.24 27.91 4.22
N PRO A 190 8.00 27.65 3.13
CA PRO A 190 7.57 26.76 2.04
C PRO A 190 7.28 25.31 2.46
N THR A 191 7.89 24.84 3.56
CA THR A 191 7.59 23.51 4.12
C THR A 191 6.20 23.49 4.76
N GLY A 192 5.81 24.56 5.44
CA GLY A 192 4.46 24.69 6.02
C GLY A 192 3.38 24.75 4.95
N ASP A 193 3.65 25.36 3.81
CA ASP A 193 2.73 25.37 2.66
C ASP A 193 2.50 23.95 2.15
N TYR A 194 3.59 23.19 1.96
CA TYR A 194 3.53 21.79 1.53
C TYR A 194 2.83 20.87 2.55
N VAL A 195 3.01 21.11 3.86
CA VAL A 195 2.27 20.38 4.90
C VAL A 195 0.77 20.66 4.79
N ARG A 196 0.34 21.91 4.52
CA ARG A 196 -1.07 22.22 4.31
C ARG A 196 -1.63 21.51 3.07
N ASP A 197 -0.90 21.52 1.96
CA ASP A 197 -1.29 20.79 0.75
C ASP A 197 -1.45 19.28 1.00
N LEU A 198 -0.54 18.69 1.80
CA LEU A 198 -0.63 17.29 2.21
C LEU A 198 -1.88 17.01 3.06
N LEU A 199 -2.16 17.87 4.05
CA LEU A 199 -3.33 17.72 4.92
C LEU A 199 -4.64 17.88 4.14
N ASP A 200 -4.69 18.79 3.16
CA ASP A 200 -5.83 18.93 2.26
C ASP A 200 -6.01 17.68 1.38
N ALA A 201 -4.92 17.10 0.89
CA ALA A 201 -4.96 15.84 0.13
C ALA A 201 -5.47 14.66 0.99
N PHE A 202 -5.05 14.57 2.26
CA PHE A 202 -5.59 13.57 3.20
C PHE A 202 -7.10 13.73 3.38
N ARG A 203 -7.58 14.97 3.57
CA ARG A 203 -9.00 15.27 3.72
C ARG A 203 -9.80 14.81 2.49
N GLN A 204 -9.34 15.18 1.29
CA GLN A 204 -10.00 14.80 0.04
C GLN A 204 -10.08 13.28 -0.14
N GLU A 205 -9.04 12.53 0.23
CA GLU A 205 -9.04 11.06 0.15
C GLU A 205 -10.05 10.45 1.13
N SER A 206 -10.13 10.97 2.35
CA SER A 206 -11.12 10.54 3.35
C SER A 206 -12.57 10.83 2.94
N GLU A 207 -12.82 11.97 2.28
CA GLU A 207 -14.14 12.36 1.78
C GLU A 207 -14.56 11.52 0.57
N ALA A 208 -13.61 11.27 -0.35
CA ALA A 208 -13.84 10.40 -1.50
C ALA A 208 -14.12 8.96 -1.06
N GLN A 209 -13.46 8.47 -0.01
CA GLN A 209 -13.71 7.14 0.55
C GLN A 209 -15.11 7.06 1.20
N ARG A 210 -15.46 8.01 2.07
CA ARG A 210 -16.80 8.07 2.70
C ARG A 210 -17.94 8.17 1.70
N SER A 211 -17.77 8.96 0.64
CA SER A 211 -18.80 9.12 -0.41
C SER A 211 -19.05 7.80 -1.14
N ARG A 212 -18.01 7.01 -1.41
CA ARG A 212 -18.13 5.69 -2.05
C ARG A 212 -18.73 4.63 -1.13
N GLU A 213 -18.36 4.64 0.15
CA GLU A 213 -18.99 3.78 1.14
C GLU A 213 -20.50 4.07 1.24
N ALA A 214 -20.90 5.34 1.19
CA ALA A 214 -22.31 5.73 1.13
C ALA A 214 -22.99 5.28 -0.19
N GLU A 215 -22.34 5.41 -1.34
CA GLU A 215 -22.87 4.92 -2.62
C GLU A 215 -23.02 3.40 -2.65
N ALA A 216 -22.06 2.64 -2.12
CA ALA A 216 -22.11 1.18 -2.03
C ALA A 216 -23.25 0.67 -1.13
N VAL A 217 -23.64 1.45 -0.11
CA VAL A 217 -24.78 1.15 0.77
C VAL A 217 -26.12 1.55 0.15
N VAL A 218 -26.13 2.48 -0.81
CA VAL A 218 -27.35 3.00 -1.46
C VAL A 218 -27.73 2.21 -2.73
N VAL A 219 -26.86 1.30 -3.23
CA VAL A 219 -27.31 0.30 -4.21
C VAL A 219 -28.29 -0.64 -3.51
N PRO A 220 -29.59 -0.66 -3.85
CA PRO A 220 -30.48 -1.68 -3.34
C PRO A 220 -29.89 -3.02 -3.74
N SER A 221 -29.84 -3.96 -2.79
CA SER A 221 -29.54 -5.36 -3.07
C SER A 221 -30.70 -5.96 -3.89
N GLU A 222 -30.83 -5.52 -5.14
CA GLU A 222 -31.45 -6.26 -6.23
C GLU A 222 -30.33 -6.97 -7.02
N VAL A 223 -29.38 -7.56 -6.28
CA VAL A 223 -28.67 -8.71 -6.84
C VAL A 223 -29.62 -9.87 -6.64
N LEU A 224 -30.24 -10.28 -7.73
CA LEU A 224 -30.79 -11.61 -7.92
C LEU A 224 -29.70 -12.62 -7.53
N VAL A 225 -29.62 -12.96 -6.25
CA VAL A 225 -29.13 -14.26 -5.83
C VAL A 225 -30.25 -15.20 -6.24
N ASP A 226 -30.16 -15.72 -7.46
CA ASP A 226 -31.00 -16.86 -7.83
C ASP A 226 -30.70 -17.93 -6.77
N PRO A 227 -31.69 -18.39 -6.00
CA PRO A 227 -31.46 -19.45 -5.01
C PRO A 227 -30.87 -20.65 -5.74
N LEU A 228 -29.80 -21.22 -5.17
CA LEU A 228 -29.13 -22.41 -5.73
C LEU A 228 -30.19 -23.43 -6.13
N THR A 229 -30.12 -23.85 -7.39
CA THR A 229 -31.05 -24.84 -7.91
C THR A 229 -30.82 -26.17 -7.19
N GLU A 230 -31.84 -27.03 -7.14
CA GLU A 230 -31.76 -28.32 -6.44
C GLU A 230 -30.54 -29.15 -6.90
N ARG A 231 -30.12 -29.02 -8.16
CA ARG A 231 -28.92 -29.66 -8.70
C ARG A 231 -27.60 -29.11 -8.17
N GLU A 232 -27.51 -27.81 -7.91
CA GLU A 232 -26.29 -27.20 -7.37
C GLU A 232 -26.10 -27.57 -5.90
N LEU A 233 -27.20 -27.72 -5.16
CA LEU A 233 -27.19 -28.29 -3.81
C LEU A 233 -26.78 -29.77 -3.80
N GLU A 234 -27.27 -30.55 -4.76
CA GLU A 234 -26.92 -31.98 -4.90
C GLU A 234 -25.42 -32.16 -5.20
N VAL A 235 -24.84 -31.33 -6.07
CA VAL A 235 -23.39 -31.33 -6.35
C VAL A 235 -22.58 -30.92 -5.12
N LEU A 236 -23.03 -29.93 -4.36
CA LEU A 236 -22.35 -29.51 -3.12
C LEU A 236 -22.40 -30.59 -2.03
N GLN A 237 -23.49 -31.35 -1.93
CA GLN A 237 -23.60 -32.49 -1.02
C GLN A 237 -22.65 -33.64 -1.44
N LEU A 238 -22.60 -33.96 -2.74
CA LEU A 238 -21.70 -35.00 -3.26
C LEU A 238 -20.22 -34.64 -3.06
N LEU A 239 -19.85 -33.36 -3.21
CA LEU A 239 -18.51 -32.87 -2.93
C LEU A 239 -18.15 -32.91 -1.43
N ALA A 240 -19.11 -32.62 -0.55
CA ALA A 240 -18.91 -32.69 0.89
C ALA A 240 -18.74 -34.15 1.39
N GLU A 241 -19.31 -35.12 0.68
CA GLU A 241 -19.19 -36.55 0.96
C GLU A 241 -17.93 -37.19 0.35
N GLY A 242 -17.14 -36.43 -0.42
CA GLY A 242 -15.84 -36.88 -0.94
C GLY A 242 -15.93 -37.91 -2.07
N LEU A 243 -17.06 -37.99 -2.76
CA LEU A 243 -17.26 -38.89 -3.89
C LEU A 243 -17.08 -38.10 -5.20
N SER A 244 -15.93 -38.29 -5.84
CA SER A 244 -15.64 -37.86 -7.21
C SER A 244 -15.23 -39.03 -8.08
#